data_AF-A0AAW1SE87-F1
#
_entry.id   AF-A0AAW1SE87-F1
#
_cell.length_a   1.000
_cell.length_b   1.000
_cell.length_c   1.000
_cell.angle_alpha   90.00
_cell.angle_beta   90.00
_cell.angle_gamma   90.00
#
_symmetry.space_group_name_H-M   'P 1'
#
loop_
_entity.id
_entity.type
_entity.pdbx_description
1 polymer ?
#
loop_
_entity_poly.entity_id
_entity_poly.type
_entity_poly.pdbx_seq_one_letter_code
_entity_poly.pdbx_strand_id
1 'polypeptide(L)'
;MQGPTGVKLEAASAASRFEGLQDLEQELKLRTASASLAERCQARERKGLFEYWTEPRERGTEFFRRHVQDGSPSQSLLNTEFLAAQAGCLLSVGEIKVSPCQQWMAYTRDFIGHGGAVACIRNMKGHSDAPDLQYKAVNVEWANDGRTLVLTCPDQTGRPCQVSMLDLHHPPTVPTLVFEEHDIKHFVQLTQSKDESLIMINSHSKTASEVHLLATNQPWTNGLTCVQPRQEGLEYFVEHHQGWLYILTNLGKPGQELTLCRAPLSQPNRRHWQVVLGARAGAALEDLDIFHSCAILHWRENGHQRLSRISLDCLQSGKPGHAEGLNDAHGCPDMGWRLVQPLLHVSEAAQHTTGCTRLHTLTRASLEATANGSLRCTTLWAQAQDGTKVPVTIAYDSEQVQPPCSSPALVYAYGAYGRCLDISWVPEHQVLLEQGFVIAFAHVRGGGELGRRWHQAGCGPRKEQSILDLISCLDHLIEAGFTSPGQIGLHVTSAGGILLGNVLNRRPDLLGAGIARSPFFDLLDTMTNPEAYLTQHEYSEWGNPMDSPQALDQVRRICPYTNLSQAVEPGP
;
A
#
# COMPACT_ATOMS: atom_id res chain seq x y z
N MET A 1 -21.82 20.91 11.69
CA MET A 1 -21.77 19.82 10.70
C MET A 1 -22.99 19.94 9.79
N GLN A 2 -22.81 20.39 8.55
CA GLN A 2 -23.92 20.37 7.61
C GLN A 2 -24.23 18.90 7.31
N GLY A 3 -25.50 18.48 7.45
CA GLY A 3 -25.93 17.11 7.13
C GLY A 3 -25.74 16.77 5.64
N PRO A 4 -26.28 15.63 5.15
CA PRO A 4 -26.17 15.23 3.74
C PRO A 4 -26.59 16.32 2.72
N THR A 5 -27.37 17.32 3.15
CA THR A 5 -27.73 18.51 2.36
C THR A 5 -26.55 19.44 2.10
N GLY A 6 -25.64 19.63 3.06
CA GLY A 6 -24.49 20.52 2.92
C GLY A 6 -23.41 19.99 1.99
N VAL A 7 -23.09 18.71 2.11
CA VAL A 7 -22.16 18.03 1.20
C VAL A 7 -22.65 18.11 -0.24
N LYS A 8 -23.97 17.96 -0.47
CA LYS A 8 -24.57 18.13 -1.80
C LYS A 8 -24.46 19.56 -2.33
N LEU A 9 -24.61 20.57 -1.47
CA LEU A 9 -24.45 21.97 -1.86
C LEU A 9 -23.00 22.29 -2.22
N GLU A 10 -22.04 21.85 -1.42
CA GLU A 10 -20.61 22.01 -1.72
C GLU A 10 -20.21 21.27 -3.01
N ALA A 11 -20.71 20.04 -3.22
CA ALA A 11 -20.45 19.30 -4.45
C ALA A 11 -21.02 20.01 -5.69
N ALA A 12 -22.22 20.58 -5.59
CA ALA A 12 -22.82 21.37 -6.67
C ALA A 12 -22.03 22.66 -6.92
N SER A 13 -21.61 23.37 -5.86
CA SER A 13 -20.79 24.58 -5.98
C SER A 13 -19.40 24.30 -6.54
N ALA A 14 -18.80 23.15 -6.21
CA ALA A 14 -17.53 22.74 -6.78
C ALA A 14 -17.70 22.45 -8.27
N ALA A 15 -18.72 21.67 -8.65
CA ALA A 15 -19.02 21.35 -10.05
C ALA A 15 -19.23 22.62 -10.90
N SER A 16 -19.91 23.64 -10.37
CA SER A 16 -20.13 24.90 -11.09
C SER A 16 -18.84 25.68 -11.33
N ARG A 17 -17.82 25.58 -10.46
CA ARG A 17 -16.50 26.23 -10.67
C ARG A 17 -15.69 25.60 -11.79
N PHE A 18 -16.03 24.39 -12.23
CA PHE A 18 -15.43 23.72 -13.38
C PHE A 18 -16.25 23.87 -14.67
N GLU A 19 -17.33 24.66 -14.66
CA GLU A 19 -18.08 24.97 -15.88
C GLU A 19 -17.18 25.69 -16.90
N GLY A 20 -17.22 25.23 -18.16
CA GLY A 20 -16.37 25.74 -19.24
C GLY A 20 -15.10 24.91 -19.47
N LEU A 21 -14.80 23.93 -18.62
CA LEU A 21 -13.63 23.04 -18.76
C LEU A 21 -13.99 21.64 -19.31
N GLN A 22 -15.24 21.41 -19.73
CA GLN A 22 -15.69 20.07 -20.18
C GLN A 22 -14.93 19.56 -21.40
N ASP A 23 -14.62 20.44 -22.36
CA ASP A 23 -13.84 20.07 -23.55
C ASP A 23 -12.43 19.62 -23.17
N LEU A 24 -11.78 20.35 -22.25
CA LEU A 24 -10.47 19.99 -21.70
C LEU A 24 -10.54 18.66 -20.94
N GLU A 25 -11.54 18.47 -20.09
CA GLU A 25 -11.75 17.22 -19.36
C GLU A 25 -11.91 16.03 -20.33
N GLN A 26 -12.67 16.21 -21.41
CA GLN A 26 -12.88 15.19 -22.42
C GLN A 26 -11.59 14.90 -23.21
N GLU A 27 -10.82 15.93 -23.58
CA GLU A 27 -9.51 15.76 -24.21
C GLU A 27 -8.56 14.95 -23.31
N LEU A 28 -8.45 15.33 -22.03
CA LEU A 28 -7.60 14.65 -21.06
C LEU A 28 -8.02 13.17 -20.87
N LYS A 29 -9.33 12.90 -20.81
CA LYS A 29 -9.85 11.51 -20.76
C LYS A 29 -9.46 10.71 -21.99
N LEU A 30 -9.58 11.28 -23.20
CA LEU A 30 -9.21 10.59 -24.43
C LEU A 30 -7.71 10.29 -24.49
N ARG A 31 -6.87 11.24 -24.07
CA ARG A 31 -5.40 11.08 -24.05
C ARG A 31 -4.93 10.03 -23.04
N THR A 32 -5.67 9.83 -21.94
CA THR A 32 -5.30 8.88 -20.88
C THR A 32 -5.97 7.50 -21.02
N ALA A 33 -7.07 7.40 -21.76
CA ALA A 33 -7.86 6.16 -21.88
C ALA A 33 -7.09 4.97 -22.48
N SER A 34 -6.28 5.20 -23.52
CA SER A 34 -5.56 4.14 -24.24
C SER A 34 -4.47 3.47 -23.40
N ALA A 35 -3.83 4.22 -22.49
CA ALA A 35 -2.82 3.69 -21.57
C ALA A 35 -3.44 2.87 -20.43
N SER A 36 -4.62 3.28 -19.94
CA SER A 36 -5.26 2.69 -18.75
C SER A 36 -5.82 1.27 -18.91
N LEU A 37 -6.12 0.82 -20.13
CA LEU A 37 -6.73 -0.50 -20.40
C LEU A 37 -5.70 -1.63 -20.47
N ALA A 38 -4.49 -1.36 -20.99
CA ALA A 38 -3.41 -2.34 -21.07
C ALA A 38 -2.88 -2.72 -19.68
N GLU A 39 -2.97 -1.82 -18.71
CA GLU A 39 -2.45 -1.99 -17.34
C GLU A 39 -3.32 -2.86 -16.41
N ARG A 40 -4.56 -3.18 -16.82
CA ARG A 40 -5.54 -3.84 -15.94
C ARG A 40 -5.67 -5.35 -16.14
N CYS A 41 -4.96 -5.94 -17.11
CA CYS A 41 -5.01 -7.38 -17.33
C CYS A 41 -4.13 -8.10 -16.29
N GLN A 42 -4.75 -8.92 -15.44
CA GLN A 42 -4.00 -9.78 -14.53
C GLN A 42 -3.42 -10.99 -15.28
N ALA A 43 -2.27 -11.46 -14.78
CA ALA A 43 -1.70 -12.75 -15.14
C ALA A 43 -2.73 -13.86 -14.98
N ARG A 44 -2.70 -14.84 -15.88
CA ARG A 44 -3.49 -16.04 -15.71
C ARG A 44 -2.85 -16.92 -14.65
N GLU A 45 -3.60 -17.25 -13.62
CA GLU A 45 -3.14 -18.10 -12.53
C GLU A 45 -3.67 -19.52 -12.73
N ARG A 46 -2.77 -20.49 -12.80
CA ARG A 46 -3.16 -21.90 -12.83
C ARG A 46 -3.22 -22.46 -11.41
N LYS A 47 -4.42 -22.89 -11.00
CA LYS A 47 -4.63 -23.62 -9.74
C LYS A 47 -5.31 -24.95 -10.05
N GLY A 48 -4.59 -26.04 -9.81
CA GLY A 48 -5.05 -27.39 -10.10
C GLY A 48 -5.39 -27.61 -11.58
N LEU A 49 -6.67 -27.90 -11.85
CA LEU A 49 -7.17 -28.21 -13.19
C LEU A 49 -7.70 -26.97 -13.93
N PHE A 50 -7.74 -25.81 -13.27
CA PHE A 50 -8.29 -24.59 -13.81
C PHE A 50 -7.25 -23.49 -13.93
N GLU A 51 -7.49 -22.61 -14.89
CA GLU A 51 -6.83 -21.33 -15.09
C GLU A 51 -7.82 -20.22 -14.71
N TYR A 52 -7.37 -19.24 -13.94
CA TYR A 52 -8.16 -18.10 -13.44
C TYR A 52 -7.55 -16.79 -13.92
N TRP A 53 -8.38 -15.80 -14.23
CA TRP A 53 -7.91 -14.47 -14.61
C TRP A 53 -8.99 -13.41 -14.43
N THR A 54 -8.56 -12.16 -14.45
CA THR A 54 -9.44 -11.00 -14.40
C THR A 54 -9.31 -10.21 -15.69
N GLU A 55 -10.44 -9.81 -16.26
CA GLU A 55 -10.50 -8.90 -17.39
C GLU A 55 -11.08 -7.55 -16.94
N PRO A 56 -10.51 -6.42 -17.39
CA PRO A 56 -11.14 -5.13 -17.17
C PRO A 56 -12.47 -5.02 -17.91
N ARG A 57 -13.39 -4.25 -17.33
CA ARG A 57 -14.64 -3.78 -17.92
C ARG A 57 -14.67 -2.26 -17.92
N GLU A 58 -15.66 -1.66 -18.57
CA GLU A 58 -15.81 -0.20 -18.59
C GLU A 58 -15.91 0.36 -17.16
N ARG A 59 -16.69 -0.31 -16.30
CA ARG A 59 -16.93 0.12 -14.91
C ARG A 59 -16.67 -0.98 -13.90
N GLY A 60 -15.52 -1.65 -14.02
CA GLY A 60 -15.07 -2.63 -13.05
C GLY A 60 -14.18 -3.71 -13.65
N THR A 61 -14.34 -4.92 -13.13
CA THR A 61 -13.60 -6.11 -13.55
C THR A 61 -14.51 -7.32 -13.60
N GLU A 62 -14.17 -8.28 -14.45
CA GLU A 62 -14.83 -9.57 -14.49
C GLU A 62 -13.82 -10.70 -14.26
N PHE A 63 -14.13 -11.57 -13.31
CA PHE A 63 -13.29 -12.70 -12.93
C PHE A 63 -13.76 -13.97 -13.63
N PHE A 64 -12.82 -14.71 -14.20
CA PHE A 64 -13.08 -15.89 -15.02
C PHE A 64 -12.33 -17.11 -14.52
N ARG A 65 -12.85 -18.29 -14.89
CA ARG A 65 -12.10 -19.55 -14.87
C ARG A 65 -12.28 -20.34 -16.16
N ARG A 66 -11.33 -21.23 -16.45
CA ARG A 66 -11.42 -22.22 -17.54
C ARG A 66 -10.70 -23.50 -17.15
N HIS A 67 -11.27 -24.65 -17.48
CA HIS A 67 -10.60 -25.92 -17.27
C HIS A 67 -9.52 -26.13 -18.35
N VAL A 68 -8.32 -26.55 -17.93
CA VAL A 68 -7.12 -26.50 -18.78
C VAL A 68 -7.14 -27.56 -19.89
N GLN A 69 -7.83 -28.68 -19.71
CA GLN A 69 -7.66 -29.87 -20.55
C GLN A 69 -8.87 -30.27 -21.41
N ASP A 70 -10.07 -29.76 -21.13
CA ASP A 70 -11.31 -30.29 -21.73
C ASP A 70 -11.88 -29.41 -22.86
N GLY A 71 -11.21 -28.29 -23.17
CA GLY A 71 -11.67 -27.34 -24.19
C GLY A 71 -12.97 -26.61 -23.82
N SER A 72 -13.40 -26.69 -22.56
CA SER A 72 -14.58 -25.98 -22.09
C SER A 72 -14.45 -24.45 -22.29
N PRO A 73 -15.56 -23.76 -22.60
CA PRO A 73 -15.55 -22.30 -22.64
C PRO A 73 -15.19 -21.73 -21.27
N SER A 74 -14.66 -20.51 -21.27
CA SER A 74 -14.46 -19.77 -20.03
C SER A 74 -15.79 -19.53 -19.31
N GLN A 75 -15.77 -19.63 -17.99
CA GLN A 75 -16.90 -19.34 -17.13
C GLN A 75 -16.65 -18.01 -16.41
N SER A 76 -17.59 -17.06 -16.52
CA SER A 76 -17.62 -15.87 -15.67
C SER A 76 -18.02 -16.26 -14.25
N LEU A 77 -17.21 -15.85 -13.28
CA LEU A 77 -17.39 -16.15 -11.86
C LEU A 77 -17.86 -14.95 -11.07
N LEU A 78 -17.44 -13.73 -11.43
CA LEU A 78 -17.81 -12.51 -10.72
C LEU A 78 -17.72 -11.32 -11.68
N ASN A 79 -18.82 -10.60 -11.86
CA ASN A 79 -18.85 -9.35 -12.62
C ASN A 79 -19.13 -8.20 -11.65
N THR A 80 -18.11 -7.38 -11.36
CA THR A 80 -18.24 -6.31 -10.36
C THR A 80 -19.09 -5.15 -10.86
N GLU A 81 -19.11 -4.91 -12.17
CA GLU A 81 -19.93 -3.87 -12.80
C GLU A 81 -21.43 -4.21 -12.65
N PHE A 82 -21.80 -5.46 -12.93
CA PHE A 82 -23.16 -5.95 -12.71
C PHE A 82 -23.57 -5.84 -11.24
N LEU A 83 -22.69 -6.24 -10.31
CA LEU A 83 -22.98 -6.14 -8.87
C LEU A 83 -23.15 -4.69 -8.40
N ALA A 84 -22.31 -3.77 -8.87
CA ALA A 84 -22.42 -2.34 -8.57
C ALA A 84 -23.74 -1.75 -9.11
N ALA A 85 -24.07 -2.08 -10.37
CA ALA A 85 -25.31 -1.62 -11.01
C ALA A 85 -26.56 -2.13 -10.27
N GLN A 86 -26.57 -3.40 -9.85
CA GLN A 86 -27.69 -3.98 -9.10
C GLN A 86 -27.88 -3.32 -7.73
N ALA A 87 -26.79 -2.94 -7.07
CA ALA A 87 -26.84 -2.27 -5.76
C ALA A 87 -27.07 -0.75 -5.85
N GLY A 88 -26.94 -0.15 -7.04
CA GLY A 88 -27.07 1.29 -7.25
C GLY A 88 -26.01 2.13 -6.53
N CYS A 89 -24.87 1.54 -6.16
CA CYS A 89 -23.79 2.20 -5.43
C CYS A 89 -22.41 1.73 -5.91
N LEU A 90 -21.38 2.51 -5.57
CA LEU A 90 -19.99 2.13 -5.88
C LEU A 90 -19.58 0.92 -5.04
N LEU A 91 -18.95 -0.04 -5.71
CA LEU A 91 -18.49 -1.30 -5.13
C LEU A 91 -16.97 -1.36 -5.14
N SER A 92 -16.39 -1.68 -3.99
CA SER A 92 -15.02 -2.15 -3.89
C SER A 92 -15.03 -3.67 -3.68
N VAL A 93 -14.31 -4.42 -4.51
CA VAL A 93 -14.02 -5.83 -4.27
C VAL A 93 -12.56 -5.93 -3.87
N GLY A 94 -12.32 -6.54 -2.71
CA GLY A 94 -10.98 -6.77 -2.16
C GLY A 94 -10.41 -8.10 -2.66
N GLU A 95 -10.23 -9.04 -1.73
CA GLU A 95 -9.69 -10.36 -2.03
C GLU A 95 -10.69 -11.21 -2.82
N ILE A 96 -10.18 -12.03 -3.76
CA ILE A 96 -10.91 -13.12 -4.40
C ILE A 96 -10.04 -14.37 -4.24
N LYS A 97 -10.54 -15.37 -3.50
CA LYS A 97 -9.80 -16.61 -3.21
C LYS A 97 -10.61 -17.84 -3.56
N VAL A 98 -9.99 -18.76 -4.28
CA VAL A 98 -10.58 -20.05 -4.66
C VAL A 98 -10.09 -21.15 -3.72
N SER A 99 -11.03 -21.97 -3.25
CA SER A 99 -10.73 -23.07 -2.34
C SER A 99 -9.81 -24.12 -3.00
N PRO A 100 -9.02 -24.87 -2.22
CA PRO A 100 -8.14 -25.92 -2.75
C PRO A 100 -8.89 -26.99 -3.58
N CYS A 101 -10.12 -27.31 -3.18
CA CYS A 101 -11.00 -28.22 -3.91
C CYS A 101 -11.63 -27.62 -5.19
N GLN A 102 -11.41 -26.32 -5.44
CA GLN A 102 -11.91 -25.57 -6.61
C GLN A 102 -13.44 -25.57 -6.75
N GLN A 103 -14.17 -25.84 -5.67
CA GLN A 103 -15.64 -25.81 -5.63
C GLN A 103 -16.21 -24.52 -5.05
N TRP A 104 -15.41 -23.79 -4.27
CA TRP A 104 -15.86 -22.58 -3.58
C TRP A 104 -14.98 -21.39 -3.94
N MET A 105 -15.60 -20.22 -4.04
CA MET A 105 -14.90 -18.94 -4.18
C MET A 105 -15.36 -18.02 -3.07
N ALA A 106 -14.42 -17.45 -2.33
CA ALA A 106 -14.69 -16.39 -1.37
C ALA A 106 -14.21 -15.06 -1.96
N TYR A 107 -14.99 -14.00 -1.80
CA TYR A 107 -14.54 -12.66 -2.12
C TYR A 107 -15.03 -11.64 -1.09
N THR A 108 -14.22 -10.64 -0.78
CA THR A 108 -14.61 -9.54 0.10
C THR A 108 -15.16 -8.39 -0.71
N ARG A 109 -16.27 -7.79 -0.28
CA ARG A 109 -16.84 -6.59 -0.88
C ARG A 109 -17.15 -5.52 0.15
N ASP A 110 -17.03 -4.27 -0.26
CA ASP A 110 -17.52 -3.11 0.49
C ASP A 110 -18.29 -2.20 -0.48
N PHE A 111 -19.53 -1.88 -0.11
CA PHE A 111 -20.31 -0.89 -0.82
C PHE A 111 -20.03 0.47 -0.20
N ILE A 112 -19.44 1.37 -0.99
CA ILE A 112 -18.99 2.66 -0.50
C ILE A 112 -20.18 3.42 0.11
N GLY A 113 -20.10 3.68 1.42
CA GLY A 113 -21.15 4.36 2.19
C GLY A 113 -22.20 3.45 2.85
N HIS A 114 -22.06 2.12 2.80
CA HIS A 114 -23.11 1.16 3.22
C HIS A 114 -22.71 0.16 4.32
N GLY A 115 -21.68 0.45 5.13
CA GLY A 115 -21.52 -0.23 6.43
C GLY A 115 -20.46 -1.32 6.54
N GLY A 116 -19.42 -1.27 5.69
CA GLY A 116 -18.18 -2.02 5.87
C GLY A 116 -18.12 -3.37 5.14
N ALA A 117 -16.94 -4.00 5.21
CA ALA A 117 -16.64 -5.16 4.38
C ALA A 117 -17.43 -6.43 4.77
N VAL A 118 -17.85 -7.16 3.74
CA VAL A 118 -18.55 -8.45 3.82
C VAL A 118 -17.81 -9.47 2.97
N ALA A 119 -17.55 -10.65 3.53
CA ALA A 119 -17.11 -11.81 2.76
C ALA A 119 -18.32 -12.54 2.17
N CYS A 120 -18.32 -12.71 0.85
CA CYS A 120 -19.27 -13.48 0.09
C CYS A 120 -18.65 -14.82 -0.32
N ILE A 121 -19.35 -15.93 -0.10
CA ILE A 121 -18.90 -17.28 -0.47
C ILE A 121 -19.85 -17.84 -1.52
N ARG A 122 -19.30 -18.08 -2.70
CA ARG A 122 -19.99 -18.61 -3.88
C ARG A 122 -19.70 -20.09 -4.06
N ASN A 123 -20.75 -20.88 -4.27
CA ASN A 123 -20.62 -22.25 -4.76
C ASN A 123 -20.45 -22.23 -6.28
N MET A 124 -19.34 -22.79 -6.76
CA MET A 124 -19.02 -22.83 -8.20
C MET A 124 -19.41 -24.16 -8.86
N LYS A 125 -20.02 -25.10 -8.14
CA LYS A 125 -20.44 -26.39 -8.68
C LYS A 125 -21.75 -26.23 -9.47
N GLY A 126 -21.75 -26.71 -10.72
CA GLY A 126 -22.97 -26.95 -11.51
C GLY A 126 -23.78 -25.72 -11.92
N HIS A 127 -23.17 -24.53 -12.02
CA HIS A 127 -23.89 -23.26 -12.28
C HIS A 127 -25.06 -23.04 -11.31
N SER A 128 -24.78 -23.17 -10.01
CA SER A 128 -25.81 -22.92 -9.00
C SER A 128 -26.24 -21.44 -9.02
N ASP A 129 -27.54 -21.19 -9.18
CA ASP A 129 -28.16 -19.87 -9.00
C ASP A 129 -28.41 -19.54 -7.51
N ALA A 130 -27.86 -20.34 -6.59
CA ALA A 130 -28.01 -20.09 -5.16
C ALA A 130 -27.32 -18.76 -4.77
N PRO A 131 -27.90 -17.99 -3.84
CA PRO A 131 -27.28 -16.77 -3.37
C PRO A 131 -25.97 -17.06 -2.64
N ASP A 132 -25.00 -16.15 -2.75
CA ASP A 132 -23.74 -16.23 -2.01
C ASP A 132 -24.02 -16.19 -0.49
N LEU A 133 -23.33 -17.04 0.28
CA LEU A 133 -23.31 -16.92 1.75
C LEU A 133 -22.56 -15.64 2.13
N GLN A 134 -23.01 -14.94 3.17
CA GLN A 134 -22.45 -13.64 3.54
C GLN A 134 -22.10 -13.59 5.04
N TYR A 135 -20.89 -13.15 5.35
CA TYR A 135 -20.41 -12.95 6.71
C TYR A 135 -19.67 -11.62 6.82
N LYS A 136 -19.83 -10.93 7.96
CA LYS A 136 -19.09 -9.69 8.24
C LYS A 136 -17.61 -10.04 8.42
N ALA A 137 -16.79 -9.71 7.42
CA ALA A 137 -15.38 -10.02 7.42
C ALA A 137 -14.64 -9.12 6.43
N VAL A 138 -13.41 -8.74 6.78
CA VAL A 138 -12.55 -7.85 5.98
C VAL A 138 -11.49 -8.59 5.19
N ASN A 139 -11.19 -9.85 5.56
CA ASN A 139 -10.12 -10.66 4.99
C ASN A 139 -10.41 -12.15 5.23
N VAL A 140 -10.01 -13.01 4.28
CA VAL A 140 -10.35 -14.44 4.27
C VAL A 140 -9.18 -15.32 3.84
N GLU A 141 -9.07 -16.51 4.44
CA GLU A 141 -8.09 -17.54 4.03
C GLU A 141 -8.70 -18.95 3.99
N TRP A 142 -8.31 -19.74 3.00
CA TRP A 142 -8.75 -21.13 2.88
C TRP A 142 -7.82 -22.09 3.61
N ALA A 143 -8.39 -23.03 4.35
CA ALA A 143 -7.65 -24.20 4.80
C ALA A 143 -7.57 -25.27 3.68
N ASN A 144 -6.62 -26.19 3.81
CA ASN A 144 -6.32 -27.22 2.81
C ASN A 144 -7.31 -28.40 2.82
N ASP A 145 -8.18 -28.48 3.83
CA ASP A 145 -9.26 -29.47 3.87
C ASP A 145 -10.38 -29.20 2.84
N GLY A 146 -10.32 -28.07 2.13
CA GLY A 146 -11.22 -27.72 1.03
C GLY A 146 -12.63 -27.30 1.46
N ARG A 147 -12.88 -27.16 2.77
CA ARG A 147 -14.19 -26.79 3.32
C ARG A 147 -14.13 -25.71 4.40
N THR A 148 -12.98 -25.53 5.03
CA THR A 148 -12.81 -24.58 6.13
C THR A 148 -12.33 -23.23 5.59
N LEU A 149 -13.08 -22.18 5.92
CA LEU A 149 -12.73 -20.80 5.65
C LEU A 149 -12.43 -20.08 6.96
N VAL A 150 -11.31 -19.38 7.01
CA VAL A 150 -10.88 -18.56 8.16
C VAL A 150 -11.15 -17.10 7.82
N LEU A 151 -11.76 -16.36 8.74
CA LEU A 151 -12.29 -15.02 8.52
C LEU A 151 -11.70 -14.05 9.55
N THR A 152 -11.26 -12.88 9.10
CA THR A 152 -11.00 -11.73 9.97
C THR A 152 -12.27 -10.91 10.10
N CYS A 153 -12.86 -10.89 11.30
CA CYS A 153 -14.10 -10.21 11.62
C CYS A 153 -13.85 -8.88 12.36
N PRO A 154 -14.50 -7.78 11.94
CA PRO A 154 -14.36 -6.49 12.60
C PRO A 154 -15.38 -6.28 13.74
N ASP A 155 -14.99 -5.49 14.75
CA ASP A 155 -15.88 -5.05 15.82
C ASP A 155 -16.94 -4.02 15.33
N GLN A 156 -17.66 -3.42 16.27
CA GLN A 156 -18.73 -2.46 15.98
C GLN A 156 -18.20 -1.16 15.32
N THR A 157 -16.94 -0.81 15.55
CA THR A 157 -16.29 0.36 14.95
C THR A 157 -15.71 0.08 13.56
N GLY A 158 -15.70 -1.18 13.13
CA GLY A 158 -15.06 -1.62 11.89
C GLY A 158 -13.62 -2.10 12.06
N ARG A 159 -13.07 -2.09 13.29
CA ARG A 159 -11.70 -2.53 13.56
C ARG A 159 -11.58 -4.06 13.46
N PRO A 160 -10.67 -4.59 12.62
CA PRO A 160 -10.44 -6.02 12.53
C PRO A 160 -9.74 -6.55 13.78
N CYS A 161 -10.42 -7.41 14.54
CA CYS A 161 -9.93 -7.85 15.85
C CYS A 161 -10.25 -9.30 16.20
N GLN A 162 -11.14 -9.95 15.45
CA GLN A 162 -11.51 -11.35 15.72
C GLN A 162 -11.13 -12.22 14.53
N VAL A 163 -10.70 -13.44 14.81
CA VAL A 163 -10.59 -14.50 13.80
C VAL A 163 -11.62 -15.57 14.12
N SER A 164 -12.38 -15.95 13.11
CA SER A 164 -13.35 -17.04 13.22
C SER A 164 -13.19 -18.07 12.09
N MET A 165 -13.59 -19.30 12.34
CA MET A 165 -13.59 -20.38 11.36
C MET A 165 -15.02 -20.80 10.97
N LEU A 166 -15.18 -21.15 9.71
CA LEU A 166 -16.44 -21.54 9.08
C LEU A 166 -16.28 -22.92 8.40
N ASP A 167 -17.12 -23.89 8.74
CA ASP A 167 -17.23 -25.17 8.00
C ASP A 167 -18.35 -25.08 6.96
N LEU A 168 -17.98 -25.14 5.67
CA LEU A 168 -18.94 -25.00 4.57
C LEU A 168 -19.78 -26.25 4.31
N HIS A 169 -19.47 -27.41 4.90
CA HIS A 169 -20.39 -28.55 4.83
C HIS A 169 -21.66 -28.29 5.65
N HIS A 170 -21.55 -27.53 6.74
CA HIS A 170 -22.65 -27.16 7.61
C HIS A 170 -22.52 -25.68 8.00
N PRO A 171 -22.73 -24.73 7.07
CA PRO A 171 -22.42 -23.33 7.31
C PRO A 171 -23.25 -22.79 8.47
N PRO A 172 -22.64 -22.47 9.63
CA PRO A 172 -23.37 -21.92 10.76
C PRO A 172 -23.81 -20.48 10.50
N THR A 173 -24.86 -20.03 11.18
CA THR A 173 -25.25 -18.60 11.19
C THR A 173 -24.17 -17.72 11.82
N VAL A 174 -23.44 -18.25 12.81
CA VAL A 174 -22.35 -17.57 13.51
C VAL A 174 -21.09 -18.43 13.39
N PRO A 175 -20.02 -17.92 12.75
CA PRO A 175 -18.72 -18.59 12.69
C PRO A 175 -18.14 -18.88 14.09
N THR A 176 -17.28 -19.88 14.20
CA THR A 176 -16.65 -20.26 15.47
C THR A 176 -15.45 -19.34 15.76
N LEU A 177 -15.49 -18.57 16.84
CA LEU A 177 -14.38 -17.70 17.27
C LEU A 177 -13.15 -18.53 17.66
N VAL A 178 -11.98 -18.15 17.15
CA VAL A 178 -10.68 -18.82 17.43
C VAL A 178 -9.62 -17.90 18.02
N PHE A 179 -9.69 -16.60 17.74
CA PHE A 179 -8.76 -15.60 18.27
C PHE A 179 -9.48 -14.26 18.43
N GLU A 180 -9.15 -13.51 19.48
CA GLU A 180 -9.67 -12.18 19.74
C GLU A 180 -8.58 -11.24 20.25
N GLU A 181 -8.47 -10.07 19.62
CA GLU A 181 -7.58 -8.99 20.01
C GLU A 181 -8.30 -7.94 20.85
N HIS A 182 -7.97 -7.92 22.13
CA HIS A 182 -8.55 -7.00 23.10
C HIS A 182 -7.86 -5.63 23.16
N ASP A 183 -6.61 -5.50 22.71
CA ASP A 183 -5.94 -4.21 22.65
C ASP A 183 -6.38 -3.44 21.40
N ILE A 184 -7.08 -2.31 21.62
CA ILE A 184 -7.64 -1.48 20.57
C ILE A 184 -6.57 -0.87 19.62
N LYS A 185 -5.31 -0.81 20.05
CA LYS A 185 -4.19 -0.37 19.20
C LYS A 185 -3.81 -1.42 18.16
N HIS A 186 -4.24 -2.65 18.33
CA HIS A 186 -3.83 -3.78 17.50
C HIS A 186 -4.94 -4.19 16.54
N PHE A 187 -4.52 -4.42 15.30
CA PHE A 187 -5.35 -4.85 14.20
C PHE A 187 -4.95 -6.26 13.83
N VAL A 188 -5.94 -7.08 13.46
CA VAL A 188 -5.73 -8.48 13.10
C VAL A 188 -5.83 -8.65 11.59
N GLN A 189 -4.90 -9.40 11.01
CA GLN A 189 -4.90 -9.75 9.59
C GLN A 189 -4.46 -11.19 9.39
N LEU A 190 -5.14 -11.92 8.52
CA LEU A 190 -4.72 -13.24 8.08
C LEU A 190 -3.81 -13.13 6.86
N THR A 191 -2.79 -13.97 6.84
CA THR A 191 -1.95 -14.22 5.68
C THR A 191 -1.70 -15.72 5.58
N GLN A 192 -1.59 -16.26 4.38
CA GLN A 192 -1.24 -17.66 4.15
C GLN A 192 0.24 -17.80 3.77
N SER A 193 0.90 -18.84 4.25
CA SER A 193 2.26 -19.17 3.81
C SER A 193 2.27 -19.54 2.32
N LYS A 194 3.39 -19.28 1.64
CA LYS A 194 3.53 -19.57 0.19
C LYS A 194 3.36 -21.06 -0.14
N ASP A 195 3.68 -21.95 0.80
CA ASP A 195 3.49 -23.40 0.69
C ASP A 195 2.07 -23.85 1.10
N GLU A 196 1.16 -22.91 1.37
CA GLU A 196 -0.23 -23.10 1.76
C GLU A 196 -0.43 -23.94 3.04
N SER A 197 0.64 -24.27 3.77
CA SER A 197 0.60 -25.19 4.91
C SER A 197 0.17 -24.53 6.22
N LEU A 198 0.33 -23.20 6.32
CA LEU A 198 -0.01 -22.41 7.50
C LEU A 198 -0.84 -21.18 7.12
N ILE A 199 -1.76 -20.82 8.01
CA ILE A 199 -2.37 -19.50 8.08
C ILE A 199 -1.76 -18.79 9.29
N MET A 200 -1.22 -17.59 9.08
CA MET A 200 -0.70 -16.71 10.10
C MET A 200 -1.78 -15.69 10.49
N ILE A 201 -2.09 -15.63 11.78
CA ILE A 201 -2.93 -14.61 12.40
C ILE A 201 -1.99 -13.53 12.93
N ASN A 202 -1.95 -12.39 12.26
CA ASN A 202 -1.05 -11.28 12.57
C ASN A 202 -1.80 -10.21 13.36
N SER A 203 -1.58 -10.16 14.67
CA SER A 203 -1.99 -9.03 15.51
C SER A 203 -0.86 -7.99 15.54
N HIS A 204 -1.13 -6.77 15.08
CA HIS A 204 -0.09 -5.75 14.96
C HIS A 204 -0.59 -4.34 15.28
N SER A 205 0.29 -3.56 15.91
CA SER A 205 0.19 -2.10 15.99
C SER A 205 1.33 -1.48 15.18
N LYS A 206 1.48 -0.16 15.21
CA LYS A 206 2.63 0.54 14.60
C LYS A 206 3.95 0.25 15.31
N THR A 207 3.94 -0.34 16.51
CA THR A 207 5.13 -0.51 17.37
C THR A 207 5.35 -1.94 17.85
N ALA A 208 4.39 -2.84 17.68
CA ALA A 208 4.48 -4.21 18.15
C ALA A 208 3.76 -5.20 17.23
N SER A 209 4.25 -6.44 17.20
CA SER A 209 3.64 -7.56 16.47
C SER A 209 3.46 -8.77 17.38
N GLU A 210 2.43 -9.57 17.10
CA GLU A 210 2.23 -10.92 17.63
C GLU A 210 1.64 -11.80 16.52
N VAL A 211 2.27 -12.94 16.24
CA VAL A 211 1.85 -13.87 15.18
C VAL A 211 1.49 -15.22 15.78
N HIS A 212 0.30 -15.73 15.42
CA HIS A 212 -0.14 -17.09 15.74
C HIS A 212 -0.26 -17.92 14.47
N LEU A 213 0.16 -19.18 14.54
CA LEU A 213 0.15 -20.13 13.42
C LEU A 213 -1.03 -21.10 13.55
N LEU A 214 -1.75 -21.29 12.45
CA LEU A 214 -2.83 -22.26 12.29
C LEU A 214 -2.48 -23.23 11.15
N ALA A 215 -2.47 -24.53 11.42
CA ALA A 215 -2.19 -25.55 10.40
C ALA A 215 -3.40 -25.74 9.46
N THR A 216 -3.19 -25.65 8.15
CA THR A 216 -4.28 -25.68 7.16
C THR A 216 -4.82 -27.08 6.85
N ASN A 217 -4.02 -28.13 7.06
CA ASN A 217 -4.44 -29.51 6.81
C ASN A 217 -5.37 -30.06 7.91
N GLN A 218 -5.31 -29.48 9.11
CA GLN A 218 -6.08 -29.91 10.28
C GLN A 218 -6.51 -28.71 11.15
N PRO A 219 -7.29 -27.77 10.58
CA PRO A 219 -7.55 -26.46 11.19
C PRO A 219 -8.40 -26.53 12.47
N TRP A 220 -9.14 -27.63 12.68
CA TRP A 220 -10.03 -27.80 13.83
C TRP A 220 -9.42 -28.59 15.00
N THR A 221 -8.34 -29.33 14.77
CA THR A 221 -7.75 -30.22 15.79
C THR A 221 -6.50 -29.63 16.43
N ASN A 222 -5.75 -28.83 15.70
CA ASN A 222 -4.56 -28.17 16.21
C ASN A 222 -4.95 -26.77 16.68
N GLY A 223 -4.63 -26.45 17.94
CA GLY A 223 -4.78 -25.09 18.45
C GLY A 223 -3.77 -24.13 17.82
N LEU A 224 -3.91 -22.85 18.14
CA LEU A 224 -2.99 -21.82 17.67
C LEU A 224 -1.61 -21.96 18.32
N THR A 225 -0.56 -21.80 17.52
CA THR A 225 0.83 -21.76 18.01
C THR A 225 1.34 -20.32 17.97
N CYS A 226 1.53 -19.69 19.12
CA CYS A 226 2.14 -18.37 19.20
C CYS A 226 3.62 -18.44 18.81
N VAL A 227 4.05 -17.61 17.86
CA VAL A 227 5.45 -17.50 17.46
C VAL A 227 6.24 -16.84 18.59
N GLN A 228 5.88 -15.62 18.96
CA GLN A 228 6.52 -14.86 20.03
C GLN A 228 5.48 -13.93 20.67
N PRO A 229 5.23 -14.04 22.00
CA PRO A 229 4.33 -13.13 22.69
C PRO A 229 4.72 -11.67 22.49
N ARG A 230 3.70 -10.81 22.39
CA ARG A 230 3.84 -9.37 22.18
C ARG A 230 4.85 -8.73 23.13
N GLN A 231 5.66 -7.83 22.57
CA GLN A 231 6.53 -6.93 23.34
C GLN A 231 6.52 -5.56 22.67
N GLU A 232 6.34 -4.49 23.46
CA GLU A 232 6.40 -3.12 22.95
C GLU A 232 7.74 -2.84 22.25
N GLY A 233 7.69 -2.22 21.07
CA GLY A 233 8.85 -1.93 20.23
C GLY A 233 9.38 -3.12 19.43
N LEU A 234 8.84 -4.34 19.62
CA LEU A 234 9.21 -5.51 18.84
C LEU A 234 8.25 -5.70 17.66
N GLU A 235 8.73 -5.34 16.48
CA GLU A 235 8.05 -5.61 15.22
C GLU A 235 8.66 -6.86 14.59
N TYR A 236 7.81 -7.76 14.11
CA TYR A 236 8.25 -8.90 13.34
C TYR A 236 7.16 -9.43 12.39
N PHE A 237 7.61 -9.94 11.26
CA PHE A 237 6.80 -10.56 10.21
C PHE A 237 7.32 -11.97 9.97
N VAL A 238 6.43 -12.92 9.72
CA VAL A 238 6.75 -14.36 9.65
C VAL A 238 6.30 -14.92 8.33
N GLU A 239 7.22 -15.61 7.66
CA GLU A 239 6.93 -16.51 6.54
C GLU A 239 7.38 -17.92 6.90
N HIS A 240 6.75 -18.94 6.31
CA HIS A 240 7.07 -20.34 6.54
C HIS A 240 7.43 -21.05 5.24
N HIS A 241 8.47 -21.89 5.31
CA HIS A 241 8.74 -22.86 4.25
C HIS A 241 9.54 -24.05 4.79
N GLN A 242 9.09 -25.27 4.48
CA GLN A 242 9.78 -26.53 4.80
C GLN A 242 10.19 -26.68 6.28
N GLY A 243 9.31 -26.34 7.22
CA GLY A 243 9.55 -26.51 8.66
C GLY A 243 10.45 -25.43 9.29
N TRP A 244 10.79 -24.38 8.52
CA TRP A 244 11.50 -23.21 8.99
C TRP A 244 10.59 -21.99 8.94
N LEU A 245 10.71 -21.13 9.96
CA LEU A 245 10.17 -19.79 9.97
C LEU A 245 11.27 -18.81 9.56
N TYR A 246 10.94 -17.91 8.65
CA TYR A 246 11.78 -16.78 8.23
C TYR A 246 11.15 -15.51 8.76
N ILE A 247 11.93 -14.76 9.53
CA ILE A 247 11.39 -13.72 10.42
C ILE A 247 12.10 -12.41 10.12
N LEU A 248 11.39 -11.47 9.50
CA LEU A 248 11.87 -10.10 9.38
C LEU A 248 11.56 -9.36 10.66
N THR A 249 12.55 -8.78 11.32
CA THR A 249 12.33 -8.13 12.63
C THR A 249 13.29 -6.97 12.88
N ASN A 250 12.81 -5.97 13.63
CA ASN A 250 13.64 -4.88 14.17
C ASN A 250 14.42 -5.31 15.43
N LEU A 251 14.31 -6.57 15.85
CA LEU A 251 14.91 -7.13 17.07
C LEU A 251 14.56 -6.36 18.35
N GLY A 252 13.41 -5.68 18.39
CA GLY A 252 12.96 -4.90 19.54
C GLY A 252 13.68 -3.57 19.71
N LYS A 253 14.36 -3.08 18.66
CA LYS A 253 14.99 -1.77 18.65
C LYS A 253 14.22 -0.86 17.68
N PRO A 254 13.38 0.05 18.19
CA PRO A 254 12.65 0.98 17.34
C PRO A 254 13.59 1.73 16.38
N GLY A 255 13.23 1.77 15.10
CA GLY A 255 13.96 2.53 14.08
C GLY A 255 15.20 1.83 13.54
N GLN A 256 15.50 0.63 14.04
CA GLN A 256 16.48 -0.24 13.40
C GLN A 256 15.87 -0.81 12.11
N GLU A 257 16.68 -0.86 11.06
CA GLU A 257 16.32 -1.60 9.85
C GLU A 257 16.06 -3.08 10.14
N LEU A 258 15.21 -3.70 9.32
CA LEU A 258 14.85 -5.10 9.51
C LEU A 258 16.06 -6.01 9.35
N THR A 259 16.06 -7.05 10.18
CA THR A 259 17.01 -8.15 10.17
C THR A 259 16.26 -9.42 9.81
N LEU A 260 16.80 -10.20 8.88
CA LEU A 260 16.27 -11.52 8.56
C LEU A 260 16.82 -12.54 9.56
N CYS A 261 15.93 -13.10 10.35
CA CYS A 261 16.19 -14.22 11.23
C CYS A 261 15.52 -15.49 10.70
N ARG A 262 15.90 -16.63 11.27
CA ARG A 262 15.20 -17.90 11.10
C ARG A 262 15.00 -18.62 12.42
N ALA A 263 13.99 -19.47 12.48
CA ALA A 263 13.76 -20.38 13.60
C ALA A 263 13.13 -21.69 13.12
N PRO A 264 13.39 -22.84 13.77
CA PRO A 264 12.63 -24.05 13.50
C PRO A 264 11.14 -23.85 13.86
N LEU A 265 10.22 -24.38 13.06
CA LEU A 265 8.78 -24.34 13.33
C LEU A 265 8.43 -24.95 14.70
N SER A 266 9.18 -25.95 15.14
CA SER A 266 9.01 -26.61 16.45
C SER A 266 9.45 -25.75 17.64
N GLN A 267 10.19 -24.67 17.40
CA GLN A 267 10.75 -23.79 18.42
C GLN A 267 10.68 -22.32 17.95
N PRO A 268 9.47 -21.75 17.76
CA PRO A 268 9.28 -20.51 17.01
C PRO A 268 9.64 -19.25 17.81
N ASN A 269 9.80 -19.36 19.13
CA ASN A 269 10.03 -18.23 20.02
C ASN A 269 11.42 -17.59 19.86
N ARG A 270 11.50 -16.31 20.23
CA ARG A 270 12.64 -15.43 19.94
C ARG A 270 13.98 -15.94 20.45
N ARG A 271 14.02 -16.75 21.51
CA ARG A 271 15.29 -17.30 22.04
C ARG A 271 15.98 -18.26 21.05
N HIS A 272 15.25 -18.75 20.05
CA HIS A 272 15.76 -19.64 19.00
C HIS A 272 15.96 -18.92 17.65
N TRP A 273 15.71 -17.62 17.59
CA TRP A 273 15.92 -16.84 16.36
C TRP A 273 17.41 -16.70 16.08
N GLN A 274 17.82 -17.18 14.92
CA GLN A 274 19.18 -17.07 14.42
C GLN A 274 19.23 -16.02 13.31
N VAL A 275 20.09 -15.02 13.47
CA VAL A 275 20.28 -14.00 12.43
C VAL A 275 20.92 -14.63 11.21
N VAL A 276 20.28 -14.45 10.05
CA VAL A 276 20.80 -14.89 8.74
C VAL A 276 21.35 -13.71 7.96
N LEU A 277 20.60 -12.59 7.92
CA LEU A 277 21.06 -11.33 7.34
C LEU A 277 20.80 -10.18 8.31
N GLY A 278 21.87 -9.56 8.79
CA GLY A 278 21.83 -8.40 9.68
C GLY A 278 21.37 -7.12 8.97
N ALA A 279 20.82 -6.18 9.75
CA ALA A 279 20.55 -4.82 9.30
C ALA A 279 21.82 -4.16 8.73
N ARG A 280 21.66 -3.42 7.63
CA ARG A 280 22.75 -2.70 6.93
C ARG A 280 22.48 -1.19 6.97
N ALA A 281 23.51 -0.41 7.23
CA ALA A 281 23.38 1.05 7.15
C ALA A 281 23.22 1.48 5.69
N GLY A 282 22.22 2.32 5.39
CA GLY A 282 21.93 2.80 4.04
C GLY A 282 21.22 1.80 3.12
N ALA A 283 20.94 0.59 3.61
CA ALA A 283 20.22 -0.45 2.89
C ALA A 283 19.16 -1.10 3.80
N ALA A 284 17.90 -0.71 3.61
CA ALA A 284 16.77 -1.22 4.36
C ALA A 284 16.24 -2.49 3.71
N LEU A 285 16.16 -3.60 4.45
CA LEU A 285 15.39 -4.77 4.02
C LEU A 285 13.91 -4.45 4.28
N GLU A 286 13.11 -4.41 3.22
CA GLU A 286 11.68 -4.07 3.29
C GLU A 286 10.81 -5.32 3.39
N ASP A 287 11.11 -6.35 2.59
CA ASP A 287 10.26 -7.53 2.45
C ASP A 287 11.04 -8.77 1.97
N LEU A 288 10.38 -9.94 2.04
CA LEU A 288 10.89 -11.26 1.69
C LEU A 288 9.80 -12.08 1.00
N ASP A 289 10.07 -12.53 -0.23
CA ASP A 289 9.28 -13.57 -0.88
C ASP A 289 10.02 -14.90 -0.91
N ILE A 290 9.37 -15.97 -0.45
CA ILE A 290 9.96 -17.32 -0.45
C ILE A 290 9.33 -18.19 -1.54
N PHE A 291 10.19 -18.93 -2.23
CA PHE A 291 9.86 -19.88 -3.28
C PHE A 291 10.46 -21.24 -2.97
N HIS A 292 10.16 -22.26 -3.78
CA HIS A 292 10.59 -23.63 -3.55
C HIS A 292 12.10 -23.81 -3.35
N SER A 293 12.95 -23.05 -4.05
CA SER A 293 14.42 -23.19 -4.02
C SER A 293 15.19 -21.94 -3.59
N CYS A 294 14.53 -20.79 -3.50
CA CYS A 294 15.19 -19.53 -3.17
C CYS A 294 14.22 -18.54 -2.52
N ALA A 295 14.78 -17.46 -1.98
CA ALA A 295 14.02 -16.30 -1.57
C ALA A 295 14.49 -15.06 -2.32
N ILE A 296 13.56 -14.12 -2.50
CA ILE A 296 13.77 -12.81 -3.09
C ILE A 296 13.66 -11.79 -1.96
N LEU A 297 14.71 -10.98 -1.82
CA LEU A 297 14.82 -9.94 -0.82
C LEU A 297 14.54 -8.60 -1.47
N HIS A 298 13.61 -7.85 -0.90
CA HIS A 298 13.29 -6.49 -1.32
C HIS A 298 14.05 -5.51 -0.45
N TRP A 299 14.97 -4.78 -1.07
CA TRP A 299 15.80 -3.79 -0.41
C TRP A 299 15.44 -2.38 -0.86
N ARG A 300 15.73 -1.40 -0.02
CA ARG A 300 15.82 0.00 -0.39
C ARG A 300 17.18 0.56 -0.05
N GLU A 301 17.88 1.05 -1.06
CA GLU A 301 19.20 1.64 -0.92
C GLU A 301 19.20 3.03 -1.55
N ASN A 302 19.51 4.06 -0.74
CA ASN A 302 19.52 5.46 -1.16
C ASN A 302 18.24 5.90 -1.90
N GLY A 303 17.06 5.52 -1.42
CA GLY A 303 15.77 5.84 -2.05
C GLY A 303 15.31 4.85 -3.13
N HIS A 304 16.21 4.01 -3.66
CA HIS A 304 15.90 3.12 -4.77
C HIS A 304 15.63 1.69 -4.30
N GLN A 305 14.60 1.06 -4.86
CA GLN A 305 14.35 -0.36 -4.64
C GLN A 305 15.43 -1.22 -5.31
N ARG A 306 15.82 -2.31 -4.66
CA ARG A 306 16.71 -3.33 -5.19
C ARG A 306 16.19 -4.72 -4.85
N LEU A 307 16.37 -5.66 -5.76
CA LEU A 307 16.06 -7.06 -5.54
C LEU A 307 17.34 -7.87 -5.42
N SER A 308 17.36 -8.83 -4.50
CA SER A 308 18.44 -9.80 -4.40
C SER A 308 17.89 -11.20 -4.23
N ARG A 309 18.58 -12.19 -4.78
CA ARG A 309 18.24 -13.61 -4.62
C ARG A 309 19.14 -14.24 -3.58
N ILE A 310 18.57 -15.13 -2.77
CA ILE A 310 19.33 -15.99 -1.87
C ILE A 310 18.79 -17.43 -1.96
N SER A 311 19.68 -18.41 -2.09
CA SER A 311 19.28 -19.83 -2.11
C SER A 311 18.70 -20.25 -0.75
N LEU A 312 17.70 -21.13 -0.74
CA LEU A 312 17.16 -21.65 0.51
C LEU A 312 18.18 -22.47 1.31
N ASP A 313 19.08 -23.22 0.66
CA ASP A 313 20.14 -23.96 1.36
C ASP A 313 21.04 -23.04 2.18
N CYS A 314 21.30 -21.83 1.68
CA CYS A 314 22.00 -20.82 2.43
C CYS A 314 21.19 -20.37 3.66
N LEU A 315 19.93 -19.99 3.43
CA LEU A 315 19.02 -19.57 4.49
C LEU A 315 18.83 -20.67 5.56
N GLN A 316 18.80 -21.95 5.17
CA GLN A 316 18.62 -23.13 6.02
C GLN A 316 19.92 -23.69 6.60
N SER A 317 21.09 -23.37 6.07
CA SER A 317 22.37 -23.67 6.72
C SER A 317 22.79 -22.58 7.72
N GLY A 318 22.34 -21.34 7.52
CA GLY A 318 22.69 -20.21 8.39
C GLY A 318 24.13 -19.75 8.22
N LYS A 319 24.78 -20.21 7.13
CA LYS A 319 26.07 -19.70 6.70
C LYS A 319 25.86 -18.31 6.09
N PRO A 320 26.84 -17.40 6.17
CA PRO A 320 26.77 -16.14 5.45
C PRO A 320 26.74 -16.45 3.95
N GLY A 321 25.57 -16.36 3.32
CA GLY A 321 25.46 -16.37 1.88
C GLY A 321 25.66 -14.98 1.32
N HIS A 322 26.22 -14.94 0.11
CA HIS A 322 26.12 -13.75 -0.69
C HIS A 322 24.70 -13.68 -1.27
N ALA A 323 23.93 -12.65 -0.93
CA ALA A 323 22.72 -12.34 -1.67
C ALA A 323 23.18 -11.77 -3.02
N GLU A 324 22.84 -12.44 -4.11
CA GLU A 324 23.23 -12.02 -5.45
C GLU A 324 22.23 -10.95 -5.92
N GLY A 325 22.75 -9.78 -6.31
CA GLY A 325 21.93 -8.70 -6.84
C GLY A 325 21.26 -9.13 -8.14
N LEU A 326 19.93 -9.18 -8.17
CA LEU A 326 19.19 -9.49 -9.39
C LEU A 326 19.12 -8.31 -10.36
N ASN A 327 19.28 -7.09 -9.84
CA ASN A 327 19.20 -5.86 -10.64
C ASN A 327 20.56 -5.47 -11.27
N ASP A 328 21.67 -6.08 -10.86
CA ASP A 328 22.99 -5.93 -11.49
C ASP A 328 23.29 -7.07 -12.48
N ALA A 329 22.46 -8.12 -12.49
CA ALA A 329 22.61 -9.29 -13.33
C ALA A 329 21.67 -9.21 -14.54
N HIS A 330 22.26 -9.06 -15.73
CA HIS A 330 21.57 -9.36 -16.99
C HIS A 330 21.08 -10.82 -16.97
N GLY A 331 19.77 -11.01 -16.77
CA GLY A 331 19.06 -12.25 -17.09
C GLY A 331 19.23 -13.40 -16.11
N CYS A 332 18.19 -13.67 -15.32
CA CYS A 332 17.94 -15.02 -14.79
C CYS A 332 16.95 -15.72 -15.74
N PRO A 333 17.34 -16.78 -16.47
CA PRO A 333 16.47 -17.44 -17.45
C PRO A 333 15.21 -18.08 -16.85
N ASP A 334 15.24 -18.41 -15.56
CA ASP A 334 14.16 -19.19 -14.92
C ASP A 334 13.10 -18.34 -14.22
N MET A 335 13.30 -17.03 -14.02
CA MET A 335 12.33 -16.15 -13.33
C MET A 335 12.48 -14.70 -13.85
N GLY A 336 11.50 -14.21 -14.60
CA GLY A 336 11.55 -12.97 -15.37
C GLY A 336 11.23 -11.69 -14.60
N TRP A 337 11.98 -11.37 -13.55
CA TRP A 337 11.83 -10.12 -12.81
C TRP A 337 12.75 -9.02 -13.35
N ARG A 338 12.20 -7.84 -13.66
CA ARG A 338 12.95 -6.64 -14.03
C ARG A 338 12.38 -5.44 -13.28
N LEU A 339 13.17 -4.84 -12.38
CA LEU A 339 12.82 -3.59 -11.71
C LEU A 339 13.32 -2.42 -12.58
N VAL A 340 12.43 -1.55 -13.04
CA VAL A 340 12.80 -0.39 -13.85
C VAL A 340 12.51 0.90 -13.12
N GLN A 341 13.38 1.89 -13.34
CA GLN A 341 13.28 3.23 -12.78
C GLN A 341 11.92 3.86 -13.15
N PRO A 342 11.05 4.13 -12.16
CA PRO A 342 9.63 4.38 -12.38
C PRO A 342 9.25 5.60 -13.25
N LEU A 343 10.18 6.54 -13.46
CA LEU A 343 9.90 7.83 -14.11
C LEU A 343 10.39 7.94 -15.56
N LEU A 344 11.28 7.07 -16.04
CA LEU A 344 11.89 7.23 -17.38
C LEU A 344 11.82 6.03 -18.30
N HIS A 345 11.47 4.86 -17.81
CA HIS A 345 11.30 3.71 -18.69
C HIS A 345 10.17 2.84 -18.17
N VAL A 346 9.31 2.45 -19.09
CA VAL A 346 8.28 1.47 -18.79
C VAL A 346 8.68 0.19 -19.50
N SER A 347 8.99 -0.86 -18.75
CA SER A 347 9.41 -2.13 -19.35
C SER A 347 8.50 -3.28 -18.96
N GLU A 348 8.27 -4.18 -19.91
CA GLU A 348 8.01 -5.61 -19.74
C GLU A 348 8.63 -6.24 -18.47
N ALA A 349 7.77 -6.82 -17.62
CA ALA A 349 8.15 -7.81 -16.62
C ALA A 349 7.18 -9.00 -16.73
N ALA A 350 7.73 -10.20 -16.87
CA ALA A 350 6.94 -11.42 -16.90
C ALA A 350 6.49 -11.81 -15.49
N GLN A 351 5.38 -12.52 -15.44
CA GLN A 351 4.48 -12.63 -14.30
C GLN A 351 5.02 -13.53 -13.18
N HIS A 352 5.04 -12.99 -11.96
CA HIS A 352 4.54 -13.71 -10.79
C HIS A 352 3.85 -12.71 -9.87
N THR A 353 2.70 -13.09 -9.31
CA THR A 353 1.99 -12.26 -8.35
C THR A 353 2.54 -12.59 -6.97
N THR A 354 3.44 -11.76 -6.44
CA THR A 354 3.65 -11.68 -5.00
C THR A 354 3.14 -10.33 -4.52
N GLY A 355 2.37 -10.34 -3.44
CA GLY A 355 1.32 -9.36 -3.10
C GLY A 355 1.78 -7.93 -2.76
N CYS A 356 2.98 -7.51 -3.14
CA CYS A 356 3.48 -6.15 -2.91
C CYS A 356 4.17 -5.49 -4.10
N THR A 357 4.17 -6.08 -5.32
CA THR A 357 4.71 -5.38 -6.49
C THR A 357 3.87 -5.64 -7.74
N ARG A 358 3.07 -4.65 -8.14
CA ARG A 358 2.53 -4.59 -9.51
C ARG A 358 3.69 -4.17 -10.42
N LEU A 359 4.25 -5.12 -11.16
CA LEU A 359 5.13 -4.78 -12.27
C LEU A 359 4.30 -4.68 -13.54
N HIS A 360 4.33 -3.50 -14.14
CA HIS A 360 3.65 -3.23 -15.39
C HIS A 360 4.42 -3.86 -16.55
N THR A 361 3.71 -4.45 -17.50
CA THR A 361 4.30 -4.90 -18.76
C THR A 361 4.00 -3.86 -19.83
N LEU A 362 5.01 -3.17 -20.37
CA LEU A 362 4.85 -2.40 -21.61
C LEU A 362 5.52 -3.06 -22.79
N THR A 363 4.89 -2.90 -23.96
CA THR A 363 5.31 -3.47 -25.24
C THR A 363 6.57 -2.79 -25.78
N ARG A 364 7.42 -3.55 -26.48
CA ARG A 364 8.68 -3.05 -27.08
C ARG A 364 8.55 -1.78 -27.93
N ALA A 365 7.39 -1.54 -28.54
CA ALA A 365 7.13 -0.33 -29.35
C ALA A 365 7.07 0.97 -28.53
N SER A 366 6.72 0.92 -27.24
CA SER A 366 6.67 2.11 -26.36
C SER A 366 8.04 2.44 -25.74
N LEU A 367 8.95 1.47 -25.68
CA LEU A 367 10.34 1.63 -25.24
C LEU A 367 11.23 2.33 -26.29
N GLU A 368 11.03 2.06 -27.57
CA GLU A 368 11.83 2.65 -28.66
C GLU A 368 11.49 4.14 -28.89
N ALA A 369 10.28 4.59 -28.54
CA ALA A 369 9.88 5.99 -28.61
C ALA A 369 10.47 6.87 -27.48
N THR A 370 10.78 6.29 -26.32
CA THR A 370 11.24 7.01 -25.12
C THR A 370 12.77 7.07 -24.97
N ALA A 371 13.51 6.09 -25.50
CA ALA A 371 14.98 6.04 -25.41
C ALA A 371 15.72 7.14 -26.19
N ASN A 372 15.04 7.82 -27.12
CA ASN A 372 15.56 8.97 -27.88
C ASN A 372 14.90 10.31 -27.47
N GLY A 373 14.21 10.35 -26.32
CA GLY A 373 13.36 11.48 -25.92
C GLY A 373 14.04 12.62 -25.15
N SER A 374 13.38 13.76 -25.18
CA SER A 374 13.68 14.98 -24.42
C SER A 374 13.43 14.85 -22.91
N LEU A 375 12.74 13.81 -22.44
CA LEU A 375 12.44 13.57 -21.03
C LEU A 375 13.70 13.37 -20.18
N ARG A 376 13.71 13.97 -18.99
CA ARG A 376 14.79 13.91 -18.00
C ARG A 376 14.18 13.57 -16.64
N CYS A 377 14.91 12.80 -15.84
CA CYS A 377 14.62 12.56 -14.44
C CYS A 377 15.93 12.55 -13.65
N THR A 378 15.93 13.23 -12.51
CA THR A 378 17.10 13.34 -11.63
C THR A 378 16.64 13.58 -10.19
N THR A 379 17.57 13.51 -9.24
CA THR A 379 17.30 13.78 -7.82
C THR A 379 18.07 15.03 -7.39
N LEU A 380 17.34 15.99 -6.84
CA LEU A 380 17.89 17.14 -6.14
C LEU A 380 17.96 16.85 -4.63
N TRP A 381 18.83 17.56 -3.92
CA TRP A 381 19.02 17.39 -2.47
C TRP A 381 18.81 18.71 -1.75
N ALA A 382 17.55 18.97 -1.37
CA ALA A 382 17.18 20.13 -0.59
C ALA A 382 17.83 20.06 0.80
N GLN A 383 18.21 21.21 1.36
CA GLN A 383 18.75 21.27 2.70
C GLN A 383 17.69 21.76 3.67
N ALA A 384 17.25 20.89 4.58
CA ALA A 384 16.34 21.25 5.66
C ALA A 384 17.04 22.21 6.64
N GLN A 385 16.23 22.90 7.46
CA GLN A 385 16.71 23.89 8.43
C GLN A 385 17.71 23.31 9.46
N ASP A 386 17.62 22.03 9.78
CA ASP A 386 18.55 21.33 10.68
C ASP A 386 19.79 20.75 9.97
N GLY A 387 19.98 21.06 8.68
CA GLY A 387 21.08 20.60 7.86
C GLY A 387 20.86 19.25 7.18
N THR A 388 19.75 18.55 7.48
CA THR A 388 19.41 17.28 6.83
C THR A 388 19.23 17.47 5.32
N LYS A 389 19.80 16.57 4.50
CA LYS A 389 19.59 16.56 3.05
C LYS A 389 18.34 15.74 2.71
N VAL A 390 17.33 16.38 2.13
CA VAL A 390 16.04 15.78 1.77
C VAL A 390 16.02 15.57 0.25
N PRO A 391 15.85 14.32 -0.24
CA PRO A 391 15.83 14.07 -1.67
C PRO A 391 14.52 14.55 -2.31
N VAL A 392 14.62 15.11 -3.51
CA VAL A 392 13.49 15.48 -4.36
C VAL A 392 13.72 14.88 -5.73
N THR A 393 12.93 13.87 -6.10
CA THR A 393 13.00 13.31 -7.45
C THR A 393 12.19 14.20 -8.38
N ILE A 394 12.80 14.63 -9.48
CA ILE A 394 12.15 15.50 -10.48
C ILE A 394 12.13 14.81 -11.84
N ALA A 395 11.09 15.06 -12.61
CA ALA A 395 10.96 14.67 -14.01
C ALA A 395 10.42 15.86 -14.83
N TYR A 396 10.99 16.07 -16.01
CA TYR A 396 10.62 17.17 -16.91
C TYR A 396 11.00 16.85 -18.35
N ASP A 397 10.36 17.50 -19.32
CA ASP A 397 10.76 17.48 -20.72
C ASP A 397 11.79 18.58 -20.99
N SER A 398 13.02 18.24 -21.39
CA SER A 398 14.09 19.22 -21.63
C SER A 398 13.95 20.08 -22.89
N GLU A 399 13.03 19.75 -23.79
CA GLU A 399 12.66 20.63 -24.91
C GLU A 399 11.65 21.70 -24.46
N GLN A 400 10.80 21.39 -23.47
CA GLN A 400 9.80 22.31 -22.92
C GLN A 400 10.33 23.12 -21.72
N VAL A 401 11.22 22.53 -20.93
CA VAL A 401 11.70 23.07 -19.65
C VAL A 401 13.22 23.21 -19.69
N GLN A 402 13.68 24.47 -19.71
CA GLN A 402 15.09 24.84 -19.71
C GLN A 402 15.40 25.73 -18.49
N PRO A 403 15.81 25.15 -17.35
CA PRO A 403 16.14 25.91 -16.16
C PRO A 403 17.30 26.90 -16.38
N PRO A 404 17.24 28.14 -15.85
CA PRO A 404 16.16 28.66 -15.02
C PRO A 404 14.92 29.05 -15.84
N CYS A 405 13.76 28.52 -15.46
CA CYS A 405 12.45 28.82 -16.05
C CYS A 405 11.37 28.93 -14.96
N SER A 406 10.22 29.50 -15.33
CA SER A 406 9.05 29.64 -14.44
C SER A 406 7.97 28.60 -14.78
N SER A 407 8.40 27.38 -15.10
CA SER A 407 7.47 26.30 -15.46
C SER A 407 6.54 25.96 -14.28
N PRO A 408 5.27 25.61 -14.54
CA PRO A 408 4.40 25.08 -13.51
C PRO A 408 4.93 23.74 -13.01
N ALA A 409 4.81 23.49 -11.71
CA ALA A 409 5.29 22.26 -11.10
C ALA A 409 4.17 21.54 -10.35
N LEU A 410 4.04 20.23 -10.54
CA LEU A 410 3.19 19.36 -9.74
C LEU A 410 4.06 18.57 -8.77
N VAL A 411 3.94 18.87 -7.47
CA VAL A 411 4.74 18.26 -6.40
C VAL A 411 3.89 17.27 -5.62
N TYR A 412 4.40 16.05 -5.44
CA TYR A 412 3.80 14.99 -4.63
C TYR A 412 4.48 14.89 -3.26
N ALA A 413 3.69 14.76 -2.20
CA ALA A 413 4.19 14.56 -0.84
C ALA A 413 3.25 13.69 0.00
N TYR A 414 3.82 12.95 0.96
CA TYR A 414 3.05 12.13 1.91
C TYR A 414 3.63 12.17 3.33
N GLY A 415 4.87 11.71 3.52
CA GLY A 415 5.65 11.95 4.74
C GLY A 415 5.10 11.31 6.02
N ALA A 416 4.46 10.15 5.95
CA ALA A 416 3.91 9.43 7.11
C ALA A 416 4.03 7.91 6.99
N TYR A 417 3.99 7.23 8.13
CA TYR A 417 3.93 5.76 8.26
C TYR A 417 5.11 4.98 7.68
N GLY A 418 6.20 5.64 7.35
CA GLY A 418 7.34 5.01 6.66
C GLY A 418 6.98 4.60 5.24
N ARG A 419 5.90 5.15 4.67
CA ARG A 419 5.50 4.88 3.30
C ARG A 419 6.36 5.71 2.36
N CYS A 420 7.05 5.04 1.44
CA CYS A 420 7.72 5.68 0.32
C CYS A 420 6.69 6.25 -0.66
N LEU A 421 6.99 7.40 -1.25
CA LEU A 421 6.20 7.91 -2.37
C LEU A 421 6.20 6.91 -3.53
N ASP A 422 5.02 6.67 -4.08
CA ASP A 422 4.86 5.93 -5.33
C ASP A 422 5.24 6.86 -6.48
N ILE A 423 6.34 6.54 -7.13
CA ILE A 423 6.89 7.29 -8.27
C ILE A 423 6.56 6.61 -9.60
N SER A 424 5.62 5.66 -9.62
CA SER A 424 5.17 4.97 -10.82
C SER A 424 4.63 5.95 -11.87
N TRP A 425 4.92 5.65 -13.13
CA TRP A 425 4.34 6.34 -14.27
C TRP A 425 2.82 6.25 -14.24
N VAL A 426 2.14 7.39 -14.39
CA VAL A 426 0.71 7.45 -14.67
C VAL A 426 0.47 8.25 -15.95
N PRO A 427 -0.55 7.93 -16.75
CA PRO A 427 -0.81 8.60 -18.03
C PRO A 427 -0.94 10.13 -17.92
N GLU A 428 -1.43 10.62 -16.78
CA GLU A 428 -1.58 12.04 -16.49
C GLU A 428 -0.23 12.77 -16.47
N HIS A 429 0.85 12.11 -16.01
CA HIS A 429 2.19 12.70 -16.02
C HIS A 429 2.66 12.99 -17.44
N GLN A 430 2.33 12.13 -18.41
CA GLN A 430 2.69 12.36 -19.81
C GLN A 430 2.13 13.67 -20.33
N VAL A 431 0.83 13.89 -20.11
CA VAL A 431 0.13 15.06 -20.60
C VAL A 431 0.72 16.34 -19.99
N LEU A 432 1.03 16.30 -18.69
CA LEU A 432 1.63 17.43 -17.99
C LEU A 432 3.06 17.71 -18.49
N LEU A 433 3.89 16.68 -18.67
CA LEU A 433 5.27 16.83 -19.15
C LEU A 433 5.31 17.43 -20.56
N GLU A 434 4.43 16.97 -21.47
CA GLU A 434 4.29 17.52 -22.82
C GLU A 434 3.82 18.99 -22.82
N GLN A 435 3.12 19.42 -21.77
CA GLN A 435 2.71 20.81 -21.55
C GLN A 435 3.76 21.64 -20.78
N GLY A 436 4.96 21.09 -20.56
CA GLY A 436 6.06 21.79 -19.89
C GLY A 436 5.93 21.89 -18.37
N PHE A 437 5.13 21.04 -17.74
CA PHE A 437 5.14 20.90 -16.28
C PHE A 437 6.39 20.17 -15.81
N VAL A 438 6.88 20.57 -14.64
CA VAL A 438 7.83 19.79 -13.83
C VAL A 438 7.04 18.89 -12.89
N ILE A 439 7.31 17.58 -12.90
CA ILE A 439 6.76 16.64 -11.92
C ILE A 439 7.81 16.39 -10.86
N ALA A 440 7.46 16.55 -9.58
CA ALA A 440 8.40 16.38 -8.48
C ALA A 440 7.82 15.56 -7.32
N PHE A 441 8.68 14.82 -6.63
CA PHE A 441 8.34 13.99 -5.48
C PHE A 441 9.24 14.37 -4.31
N ALA A 442 8.66 14.97 -3.27
CA ALA A 442 9.38 15.42 -2.08
C ALA A 442 9.43 14.30 -1.04
N HIS A 443 10.59 13.66 -0.89
CA HIS A 443 10.79 12.49 -0.03
C HIS A 443 11.08 12.87 1.43
N VAL A 444 10.15 13.64 2.02
CA VAL A 444 10.28 14.23 3.35
C VAL A 444 10.35 13.18 4.47
N ARG A 445 10.94 13.54 5.62
CA ARG A 445 10.94 12.67 6.82
C ARG A 445 9.53 12.24 7.21
N GLY A 446 9.41 11.10 7.89
CA GLY A 446 8.13 10.43 8.11
C GLY A 446 7.77 9.46 6.97
N GLY A 447 8.33 9.66 5.77
CA GLY A 447 8.35 8.66 4.70
C GLY A 447 9.36 7.53 4.95
N GLY A 448 9.47 6.60 4.01
CA GLY A 448 10.33 5.41 4.10
C GLY A 448 11.59 5.45 3.24
N GLU A 449 11.80 6.51 2.46
CA GLU A 449 12.76 6.51 1.35
C GLU A 449 14.21 6.28 1.80
N LEU A 450 14.57 6.75 2.99
CA LEU A 450 15.88 6.54 3.60
C LEU A 450 15.83 5.59 4.82
N GLY A 451 14.83 4.69 4.85
CA GLY A 451 14.69 3.63 5.85
C GLY A 451 13.90 4.04 7.09
N ARG A 452 13.87 3.14 8.09
CA ARG A 452 13.05 3.29 9.31
C ARG A 452 13.45 4.48 10.17
N ARG A 453 14.73 4.88 10.16
CA ARG A 453 15.17 6.11 10.85
C ARG A 453 14.58 7.37 10.23
N TRP A 454 14.40 7.37 8.90
CA TRP A 454 13.79 8.47 8.17
C TRP A 454 12.32 8.65 8.56
N HIS A 455 11.60 7.54 8.69
CA HIS A 455 10.23 7.51 9.21
C HIS A 455 10.18 8.09 10.62
N GLN A 456 10.95 7.53 11.56
CA GLN A 456 10.94 7.97 12.95
C GLN A 456 11.36 9.44 13.14
N ALA A 457 12.19 9.97 12.26
CA ALA A 457 12.60 11.37 12.28
C ALA A 457 11.46 12.35 11.91
N GLY A 458 10.32 11.83 11.46
CA GLY A 458 9.10 12.60 11.16
C GLY A 458 7.84 11.99 11.80
N CYS A 459 7.92 11.46 13.02
CA CYS A 459 6.78 10.94 13.79
C CYS A 459 6.64 11.62 15.16
N GLY A 460 5.42 11.60 15.69
CA GLY A 460 5.05 12.08 17.01
C GLY A 460 5.56 13.51 17.25
N PRO A 461 6.35 13.75 18.31
CA PRO A 461 6.93 15.07 18.59
C PRO A 461 7.80 15.66 17.47
N ARG A 462 8.29 14.82 16.54
CA ARG A 462 9.11 15.24 15.39
C ARG A 462 8.32 15.40 14.09
N LYS A 463 6.99 15.27 14.12
CA LYS A 463 6.18 15.36 12.88
C LYS A 463 6.30 16.72 12.19
N GLU A 464 6.64 17.77 12.96
CA GLU A 464 6.93 19.09 12.41
C GLU A 464 8.10 19.10 11.42
N GLN A 465 9.07 18.18 11.57
CA GLN A 465 10.20 18.06 10.64
C GLN A 465 9.74 17.69 9.22
N SER A 466 8.72 16.85 9.07
CA SER A 466 8.13 16.53 7.76
C SER A 466 7.58 17.77 7.04
N ILE A 467 6.99 18.69 7.80
CA ILE A 467 6.43 19.94 7.27
C ILE A 467 7.55 20.89 6.84
N LEU A 468 8.58 21.04 7.67
CA LEU A 468 9.73 21.90 7.37
C LEU A 468 10.57 21.37 6.21
N ASP A 469 10.71 20.05 6.11
CA ASP A 469 11.34 19.38 4.96
C ASP A 469 10.60 19.71 3.67
N LEU A 470 9.26 19.62 3.67
CA LEU A 470 8.48 19.92 2.47
C LEU A 470 8.69 21.37 2.02
N ILE A 471 8.61 22.34 2.93
CA ILE A 471 8.86 23.75 2.61
C ILE A 471 10.27 23.92 2.02
N SER A 472 11.28 23.28 2.61
CA SER A 472 12.66 23.31 2.11
C SER A 472 12.78 22.70 0.71
N CYS A 473 12.04 21.62 0.42
CA CYS A 473 11.99 21.04 -0.92
C CYS A 473 11.35 21.98 -1.95
N LEU A 474 10.26 22.66 -1.58
CA LEU A 474 9.57 23.61 -2.46
C LEU A 474 10.46 24.84 -2.75
N ASP A 475 11.06 25.43 -1.72
CA ASP A 475 12.00 26.54 -1.87
C ASP A 475 13.19 26.12 -2.76
N HIS A 476 13.73 24.91 -2.55
CA HIS A 476 14.86 24.42 -3.34
C HIS A 476 14.52 24.21 -4.83
N LEU A 477 13.30 23.78 -5.17
CA LEU A 477 12.86 23.68 -6.58
C LEU A 477 12.83 25.04 -7.27
N ILE A 478 12.43 26.08 -6.54
CA ILE A 478 12.41 27.47 -7.01
C ILE A 478 13.83 28.00 -7.16
N GLU A 479 14.69 27.82 -6.15
CA GLU A 479 16.10 28.24 -6.18
C GLU A 479 16.90 27.56 -7.30
N ALA A 480 16.62 26.29 -7.57
CA ALA A 480 17.21 25.53 -8.67
C ALA A 480 16.68 25.96 -10.06
N GLY A 481 15.69 26.86 -10.10
CA GLY A 481 15.16 27.44 -11.33
C GLY A 481 14.23 26.51 -12.12
N PHE A 482 13.62 25.51 -11.48
CA PHE A 482 12.66 24.62 -12.13
C PHE A 482 11.23 25.19 -12.13
N THR A 483 10.91 26.07 -11.20
CA THR A 483 9.59 26.69 -11.04
C THR A 483 9.70 28.03 -10.32
N SER A 484 8.57 28.68 -10.03
CA SER A 484 8.52 29.96 -9.31
C SER A 484 7.41 29.95 -8.24
N PRO A 485 7.46 30.87 -7.25
CA PRO A 485 6.40 31.00 -6.26
C PRO A 485 5.03 31.19 -6.92
N GLY A 486 4.01 30.47 -6.44
CA GLY A 486 2.65 30.52 -7.00
C GLY A 486 2.46 29.69 -8.27
N GLN A 487 3.48 28.98 -8.76
CA GLN A 487 3.39 28.03 -9.89
C GLN A 487 3.46 26.57 -9.45
N ILE A 488 3.42 26.31 -8.13
CA ILE A 488 3.45 24.96 -7.57
C ILE A 488 2.03 24.48 -7.27
N GLY A 489 1.61 23.38 -7.91
CA GLY A 489 0.51 22.54 -7.48
C GLY A 489 1.01 21.47 -6.51
N LEU A 490 0.48 21.42 -5.28
CA LEU A 490 0.85 20.40 -4.28
C LEU A 490 -0.23 19.32 -4.19
N HIS A 491 0.11 18.10 -4.60
CA HIS A 491 -0.78 16.93 -4.58
C HIS A 491 -0.49 16.02 -3.39
N VAL A 492 -1.51 15.82 -2.55
CA VAL A 492 -1.44 14.99 -1.35
C VAL A 492 -2.67 14.09 -1.21
N THR A 493 -2.52 13.03 -0.43
CA THR A 493 -3.62 12.12 -0.08
C THR A 493 -3.59 11.79 1.40
N SER A 494 -4.75 11.58 2.02
CA SER A 494 -4.87 11.10 3.41
C SER A 494 -4.01 11.90 4.39
N ALA A 495 -3.05 11.25 5.08
CA ALA A 495 -2.09 11.85 6.00
C ALA A 495 -1.28 13.03 5.42
N GLY A 496 -1.06 13.05 4.09
CA GLY A 496 -0.40 14.17 3.41
C GLY A 496 -1.20 15.48 3.51
N GLY A 497 -2.48 15.44 3.87
CA GLY A 497 -3.28 16.62 4.22
C GLY A 497 -2.65 17.45 5.33
N ILE A 498 -1.98 16.81 6.30
CA ILE A 498 -1.24 17.52 7.36
C ILE A 498 -0.13 18.38 6.77
N LEU A 499 0.57 17.88 5.75
CA LEU A 499 1.64 18.62 5.06
C LEU A 499 1.07 19.80 4.26
N LEU A 500 0.13 19.55 3.35
CA LEU A 500 -0.49 20.59 2.52
C LEU A 500 -1.11 21.70 3.38
N GLY A 501 -1.88 21.33 4.40
CA GLY A 501 -2.54 22.30 5.27
C GLY A 501 -1.55 23.18 6.03
N ASN A 502 -0.41 22.64 6.46
CA ASN A 502 0.64 23.46 7.07
C ASN A 502 1.39 24.34 6.07
N VAL A 503 1.60 23.90 4.83
CA VAL A 503 2.16 24.78 3.78
C VAL A 503 1.20 25.94 3.50
N LEU A 504 -0.09 25.69 3.35
CA LEU A 504 -1.12 26.74 3.18
C LEU A 504 -1.14 27.73 4.35
N ASN A 505 -0.93 27.27 5.59
CA ASN A 505 -0.94 28.14 6.76
C ASN A 505 0.36 28.94 6.95
N ARG A 506 1.50 28.42 6.50
CA ARG A 506 2.84 28.98 6.80
C ARG A 506 3.48 29.69 5.60
N ARG A 507 3.29 29.17 4.39
CA ARG A 507 3.90 29.63 3.13
C ARG A 507 2.92 29.51 1.94
N PRO A 508 1.71 30.12 2.02
CA PRO A 508 0.74 30.06 0.92
C PRO A 508 1.27 30.69 -0.37
N ASP A 509 2.25 31.61 -0.26
CA ASP A 509 2.95 32.26 -1.38
C ASP A 509 3.63 31.28 -2.33
N LEU A 510 3.96 30.06 -1.86
CA LEU A 510 4.60 29.04 -2.68
C LEU A 510 3.64 28.36 -3.65
N LEU A 511 2.36 28.27 -3.31
CA LEU A 511 1.40 27.41 -4.01
C LEU A 511 0.50 28.20 -4.95
N GLY A 512 0.34 27.69 -6.18
CA GLY A 512 -0.73 28.10 -7.09
C GLY A 512 -1.98 27.24 -6.95
N ALA A 513 -1.83 25.99 -6.50
CA ALA A 513 -2.93 25.05 -6.27
C ALA A 513 -2.59 24.02 -5.19
N GLY A 514 -3.62 23.49 -4.53
CA GLY A 514 -3.52 22.33 -3.64
C GLY A 514 -4.55 21.27 -4.02
N ILE A 515 -4.10 20.03 -4.24
CA ILE A 515 -4.96 18.89 -4.57
C ILE A 515 -4.93 17.92 -3.40
N ALA A 516 -6.06 17.76 -2.73
CA ALA A 516 -6.16 17.00 -1.49
C ALA A 516 -7.20 15.89 -1.62
N ARG A 517 -6.76 14.61 -1.63
CA ARG A 517 -7.68 13.46 -1.67
C ARG A 517 -7.87 12.87 -0.29
N SER A 518 -9.11 12.94 0.23
CA SER A 518 -9.48 12.48 1.57
C SER A 518 -8.52 12.97 2.68
N PRO A 519 -8.21 14.29 2.74
CA PRO A 519 -7.13 14.81 3.57
C PRO A 519 -7.43 14.73 5.07
N PHE A 520 -6.42 14.42 5.86
CA PHE A 520 -6.47 14.56 7.31
C PHE A 520 -6.10 15.99 7.71
N PHE A 521 -7.09 16.88 7.87
CA PHE A 521 -6.87 18.28 8.28
C PHE A 521 -7.20 18.55 9.75
N ASP A 522 -8.15 17.80 10.31
CA ASP A 522 -8.61 17.98 11.69
C ASP A 522 -7.93 16.99 12.63
N LEU A 523 -6.62 17.22 12.83
CA LEU A 523 -5.79 16.35 13.64
C LEU A 523 -6.17 16.43 15.13
N LEU A 524 -6.35 17.63 15.67
CA LEU A 524 -6.48 17.82 17.10
C LEU A 524 -7.79 17.22 17.66
N ASP A 525 -8.92 17.52 17.05
CA ASP A 525 -10.21 17.02 17.53
C ASP A 525 -10.31 15.49 17.33
N THR A 526 -9.70 14.97 16.26
CA THR A 526 -9.62 13.51 16.04
C THR A 526 -8.75 12.83 17.10
N MET A 527 -7.53 13.32 17.34
CA MET A 527 -6.58 12.69 18.26
C MET A 527 -6.96 12.85 19.73
N THR A 528 -7.83 13.80 20.08
CA THR A 528 -8.39 13.95 21.44
C THR A 528 -9.57 13.02 21.72
N ASN A 529 -10.14 12.37 20.69
CA ASN A 529 -11.23 11.41 20.83
C ASN A 529 -10.75 9.95 20.72
N PRO A 530 -10.48 9.24 21.83
CA PRO A 530 -9.97 7.86 21.81
C PRO A 530 -10.98 6.82 21.28
N GLU A 531 -12.26 7.16 21.22
CA GLU A 531 -13.32 6.28 20.71
C GLU A 531 -13.48 6.38 19.18
N ALA A 532 -12.87 7.39 18.56
CA ALA A 532 -12.87 7.51 17.11
C ALA A 532 -12.04 6.38 16.47
N TYR A 533 -12.54 5.88 15.34
CA TYR A 533 -11.86 4.85 14.56
C TYR A 533 -10.42 5.28 14.23
N LEU A 534 -9.45 4.38 14.44
CA LEU A 534 -8.00 4.57 14.28
C LEU A 534 -7.28 5.43 15.34
N THR A 535 -7.94 6.32 16.09
CA THR A 535 -7.22 7.31 16.94
C THR A 535 -6.16 6.69 17.84
N GLN A 536 -6.48 5.62 18.57
CA GLN A 536 -5.51 5.00 19.48
C GLN A 536 -4.37 4.26 18.76
N HIS A 537 -4.64 3.71 17.58
CA HIS A 537 -3.63 3.10 16.71
C HIS A 537 -2.66 4.15 16.13
N GLU A 538 -3.14 5.38 15.98
CA GLU A 538 -2.45 6.51 15.34
C GLU A 538 -1.57 7.33 16.31
N TYR A 539 -1.68 7.10 17.63
CA TYR A 539 -0.91 7.85 18.63
C TYR A 539 0.60 7.79 18.45
N SER A 540 1.15 6.68 17.96
CA SER A 540 2.60 6.58 17.71
C SER A 540 3.06 7.40 16.50
N GLU A 541 2.17 7.69 15.55
CA GLU A 541 2.50 8.49 14.36
C GLU A 541 2.38 9.99 14.65
N TRP A 542 1.33 10.42 15.36
CA TRP A 542 1.01 11.85 15.53
C TRP A 542 1.27 12.39 16.94
N GLY A 543 1.34 11.51 17.94
CA GLY A 543 1.36 11.86 19.36
C GLY A 543 -0.03 11.74 20.00
N ASN A 544 -0.07 11.47 21.30
CA ASN A 544 -1.31 11.47 22.08
C ASN A 544 -1.47 12.81 22.81
N PRO A 545 -2.43 13.67 22.41
CA PRO A 545 -2.65 14.96 23.05
C PRO A 545 -3.10 14.84 24.52
N MET A 546 -3.56 13.65 24.94
CA MET A 546 -4.01 13.38 26.30
C MET A 546 -2.87 13.02 27.27
N ASP A 547 -1.65 12.76 26.78
CA ASP A 547 -0.52 12.34 27.62
C ASP A 547 -0.01 13.47 28.53
N SER A 548 0.01 14.72 28.03
CA SER A 548 0.47 15.90 28.78
C SER A 548 0.08 17.20 28.07
N PRO A 549 0.10 18.35 28.77
CA PRO A 549 -0.06 19.66 28.13
C PRO A 549 0.96 19.91 27.00
N GLN A 550 2.19 19.41 27.15
CA GLN A 550 3.22 19.54 26.11
C GLN A 550 2.89 18.71 24.87
N ALA A 551 2.34 17.50 25.04
CA ALA A 551 1.89 16.67 23.92
C ALA A 551 0.68 17.30 23.20
N LEU A 552 -0.25 17.88 23.95
CA LEU A 552 -1.36 18.66 23.40
C LEU A 552 -0.86 19.83 22.53
N ASP A 553 0.09 20.62 23.05
CA ASP A 553 0.67 21.75 22.33
C ASP A 553 1.41 21.31 21.06
N GLN A 554 2.10 20.16 21.08
CA GLN A 554 2.76 19.58 19.92
C GLN A 554 1.77 19.21 18.82
N VAL A 555 0.71 18.45 19.16
CA VAL A 555 -0.33 18.06 18.19
C VAL A 555 -1.07 19.29 17.67
N ARG A 556 -1.39 20.25 18.54
CA ARG A 556 -2.05 21.51 18.16
C ARG A 556 -1.21 22.33 17.19
N ARG A 557 0.12 22.40 17.36
CA ARG A 557 1.00 23.20 16.49
C ARG A 557 1.01 22.73 15.04
N ILE A 558 0.83 21.43 14.81
CA ILE A 558 0.86 20.84 13.48
C ILE A 558 -0.54 20.59 12.91
N CYS A 559 -1.61 20.82 13.66
CA CYS A 559 -2.99 20.60 13.20
C CYS A 559 -3.39 21.67 12.17
N PRO A 560 -3.64 21.33 10.89
CA PRO A 560 -4.00 22.32 9.88
C PRO A 560 -5.24 23.14 10.21
N TYR A 561 -6.31 22.46 10.64
CA TYR A 561 -7.62 23.08 10.81
C TYR A 561 -7.63 24.17 11.89
N THR A 562 -6.97 23.94 13.01
CA THR A 562 -6.91 24.89 14.13
C THR A 562 -5.95 26.06 13.88
N ASN A 563 -5.11 25.97 12.84
CA ASN A 563 -4.11 26.99 12.49
C ASN A 563 -4.39 27.67 11.15
N LEU A 564 -5.63 27.58 10.64
CA LEU A 564 -6.05 28.22 9.39
C LEU A 564 -5.65 29.70 9.37
N SER A 565 -4.82 30.09 8.39
CA SER A 565 -4.42 31.48 8.22
C SER A 565 -5.51 32.28 7.51
N GLN A 566 -5.67 33.55 7.86
CA GLN A 566 -6.62 34.46 7.18
C GLN A 566 -6.23 34.74 5.72
N ALA A 567 -5.01 34.37 5.29
CA ALA A 567 -4.52 34.59 3.93
C ALA A 567 -5.02 33.56 2.91
N VAL A 568 -5.69 32.49 3.36
CA VAL A 568 -6.30 31.47 2.48
C VAL A 568 -7.75 31.87 2.23
N GLU A 569 -7.98 32.84 1.34
CA GLU A 569 -9.32 33.03 0.77
C GLU A 569 -9.53 32.06 -0.40
N PRO A 570 -10.73 31.49 -0.57
CA PRO A 570 -11.05 30.76 -1.80
C PRO A 570 -10.82 31.71 -2.98
N GLY A 571 -10.01 31.28 -3.95
CA GLY A 571 -9.93 31.98 -5.24
C GLY A 571 -11.34 32.15 -5.85
N PRO A 572 -11.52 33.15 -6.73
CA PRO A 572 -12.80 33.48 -7.34
C PRO A 572 -13.50 32.28 -7.98
#